data_AF-A0A939B4D2-F1
#
_entry.id   AF-A0A939B4D2-F1
#
_cell.length_a   1.000
_cell.length_b   1.000
_cell.length_c   1.000
_cell.angle_alpha   90.00
_cell.angle_beta   90.00
_cell.angle_gamma   90.00
#
_symmetry.space_group_name_H-M   'P 1'
#
loop_
_entity.id
_entity.type
_entity.pdbx_description
1 polymer ?
#
loop_
_entity_poly.entity_id
_entity_poly.type
_entity_poly.pdbx_seq_one_letter_code
_entity_poly.pdbx_strand_id
1 'polypeptide(L)' 'MHKNQLPSYGESLASKFPEIAKEWCYEKNGNLIPETTFAGSHKEVFWKCAECGQIYIRLPVIQDTRRIDSVA' A
#
# COMPACT_ATOMS: atom_id res chain seq x y z
N MET A 1 -3.78 -20.94 7.10
CA MET A 1 -4.06 -19.99 8.21
C MET A 1 -3.93 -18.58 7.64
N HIS A 2 -5.04 -17.91 7.30
CA HIS A 2 -5.00 -16.52 6.81
C HIS A 2 -4.68 -15.60 7.98
N LYS A 3 -3.39 -15.24 8.11
CA LYS A 3 -2.87 -14.41 9.18
C LYS A 3 -3.44 -12.99 9.07
N ASN A 4 -4.42 -12.69 9.92
CA ASN A 4 -4.87 -11.33 10.20
C ASN A 4 -3.88 -10.67 11.19
N GLN A 5 -2.59 -10.64 10.83
CA GLN A 5 -1.57 -9.98 11.64
C GLN A 5 -1.57 -8.50 11.28
N LEU A 6 -1.63 -7.63 12.29
CA LEU A 6 -1.22 -6.22 12.13
C LEU A 6 0.24 -6.19 11.69
N PRO A 7 0.66 -5.20 10.89
CA PRO A 7 2.06 -5.04 10.56
C PRO A 7 2.90 -4.94 11.84
N SER A 8 3.98 -5.72 11.89
CA SER A 8 5.00 -5.53 12.91
C SER A 8 5.50 -4.08 12.85
N TYR A 9 5.98 -3.55 13.98
CA TYR A 9 6.50 -2.19 14.07
C TYR A 9 7.56 -1.97 12.97
N GLY A 10 7.29 -1.06 12.02
CA GLY A 10 8.18 -0.78 10.88
C GLY A 10 7.82 -1.46 9.54
N GLU A 11 6.80 -2.31 9.47
CA GLU A 11 6.38 -2.98 8.22
C GLU A 11 5.15 -2.37 7.56
N SER A 12 4.51 -1.41 8.22
CA SER A 12 3.38 -0.68 7.65
C SER A 12 3.82 0.27 6.55
N LEU A 13 2.90 0.55 5.62
CA LEU A 13 3.08 1.52 4.56
C LEU A 13 3.46 2.89 5.13
N ALA A 14 2.80 3.34 6.21
CA ALA A 14 3.14 4.60 6.86
C ALA A 14 4.56 4.61 7.44
N SER A 15 5.05 3.48 7.94
CA SER A 15 6.41 3.39 8.50
C SER A 15 7.48 3.33 7.40
N LYS A 16 7.24 2.54 6.34
CA LYS A 16 8.22 2.36 5.24
C LYS A 16 8.21 3.49 4.22
N PHE A 17 7.03 4.07 3.97
CA PHE A 17 6.81 5.08 2.94
C PHE A 17 5.91 6.21 3.48
N PRO A 18 6.41 7.01 4.44
CA PRO A 18 5.62 8.09 5.05
C PRO A 18 5.18 9.15 4.04
N GLU A 19 5.92 9.35 2.95
CA GLU A 19 5.56 10.30 1.90
C GLU A 19 4.38 9.80 1.05
N ILE A 20 4.41 8.53 0.65
CA ILE A 20 3.33 7.87 -0.08
C ILE A 20 2.07 7.79 0.80
N ALA A 21 2.23 7.56 2.11
CA ALA A 21 1.11 7.54 3.05
C ALA A 21 0.33 8.88 3.12
N LYS A 22 0.95 10.01 2.74
CA LYS A 22 0.25 11.32 2.64
C LYS A 22 -0.77 11.34 1.50
N GLU A 23 -0.56 10.53 0.47
CA GLU A 23 -1.46 10.40 -0.67
C GLU A 23 -2.60 9.41 -0.40
N TRP A 24 -2.76 8.91 0.83
CA TRP A 24 -3.81 7.96 1.15
C TRP A 24 -5.21 8.58 1.05
N CYS A 25 -6.12 7.93 0.34
CA CYS A 25 -7.51 8.39 0.23
C CYS A 25 -8.39 7.79 1.34
N TYR A 26 -8.46 8.44 2.50
CA TYR A 26 -9.28 7.98 3.64
C TYR A 26 -10.77 7.83 3.30
N GLU A 27 -11.34 8.71 2.47
CA GLU A 27 -12.75 8.68 2.08
C GLU A 27 -13.13 7.37 1.36
N LYS A 28 -12.25 6.87 0.50
CA LYS A 28 -12.52 5.65 -0.30
C LYS A 28 -12.05 4.37 0.37
N ASN A 29 -10.99 4.43 1.19
CA ASN A 29 -10.44 3.28 1.88
C ASN A 29 -11.18 2.93 3.19
N GLY A 30 -12.04 3.83 3.68
CA GLY A 30 -12.85 3.61 4.88
C GLY A 30 -11.99 3.34 6.11
N ASN A 31 -12.10 2.12 6.67
CA ASN A 31 -11.37 1.72 7.87
C ASN A 31 -9.91 1.30 7.61
N LEU A 32 -9.47 1.22 6.35
CA LEU A 32 -8.08 0.93 6.03
C LEU A 32 -7.24 2.20 6.19
N ILE A 33 -6.19 2.09 7.00
CA ILE A 33 -5.23 3.17 7.24
C ILE A 33 -3.81 2.73 6.85
N PRO A 34 -2.94 3.65 6.43
CA PRO A 34 -1.60 3.32 5.99
C PRO A 34 -0.73 2.70 7.11
N GLU A 35 -1.08 2.93 8.38
CA GLU A 35 -0.41 2.35 9.56
C GLU A 35 -0.72 0.87 9.78
N THR A 36 -1.88 0.39 9.31
CA THR A 36 -2.27 -1.03 9.39
C THR A 36 -2.17 -1.75 8.05
N THR A 37 -1.89 -1.01 6.98
CA THR A 37 -1.70 -1.54 5.64
C THR A 37 -0.24 -1.95 5.45
N PHE A 38 0.00 -3.21 5.08
CA PHE A 38 1.34 -3.65 4.68
C PHE A 38 1.73 -3.05 3.33
N ALA A 39 2.95 -2.55 3.23
CA ALA A 39 3.53 -2.08 1.95
C ALA A 39 3.66 -3.20 0.89
N GLY A 40 3.51 -4.48 1.27
CA GLY A 40 3.52 -5.62 0.35
C GLY A 40 2.14 -6.24 0.09
N SER A 41 1.06 -5.59 0.50
CA SER A 41 -0.28 -6.17 0.34
C SER A 41 -0.69 -6.23 -1.13
N HIS A 42 -1.27 -7.37 -1.53
CA HIS A 42 -1.97 -7.50 -2.82
C HIS A 42 -3.37 -6.87 -2.82
N LYS A 43 -3.72 -6.12 -1.76
CA LYS A 43 -4.99 -5.38 -1.69
C LYS A 43 -4.85 -4.06 -2.41
N GLU A 44 -5.73 -3.82 -3.37
CA GLU A 44 -5.87 -2.52 -4.02
C GLU A 44 -6.44 -1.50 -3.05
N VAL A 45 -5.81 -0.33 -3.00
CA VAL A 45 -6.22 0.80 -2.16
C VAL A 45 -6.29 2.07 -2.99
N PHE A 46 -7.08 3.01 -2.51
CA PHE A 46 -7.30 4.28 -3.17
C PHE A 46 -6.26 5.31 -2.72
N TRP A 47 -5.71 6.01 -3.69
CA TRP A 47 -4.75 7.09 -3.51
C TRP A 47 -5.36 8.37 -4.04
N LYS A 48 -4.93 9.50 -3.48
CA LYS A 48 -5.28 10.84 -3.92
C LYS A 48 -3.98 11.57 -4.21
N CYS A 49 -3.76 11.88 -5.48
CA CYS A 49 -2.58 12.63 -5.90
C CYS A 49 -2.54 13.98 -5.20
N ALA A 50 -1.41 14.32 -4.56
CA ALA A 50 -1.26 15.58 -3.84
C ALA A 50 -1.23 16.80 -4.79
N GLU A 51 -0.79 16.62 -6.04
CA GLU A 51 -0.63 17.69 -7.02
C GLU A 51 -1.93 17.99 -7.77
N CYS A 52 -2.58 16.97 -8.34
CA CYS A 52 -3.79 17.17 -9.15
C CYS A 52 -5.10 16.85 -8.41
N GLY A 53 -5.04 16.27 -7.21
CA GLY A 53 -6.20 15.91 -6.41
C GLY A 53 -7.02 14.72 -6.93
N GLN A 54 -6.61 14.10 -8.04
CA GLN A 54 -7.31 12.96 -8.63
C GLN A 54 -7.13 11.70 -7.79
N ILE A 55 -8.20 10.91 -7.72
CA ILE A 55 -8.22 9.62 -7.03
C ILE A 55 -7.88 8.51 -8.02
N TYR A 56 -6.96 7.63 -7.66
CA TYR A 56 -6.59 6.47 -8.46
C TYR A 56 -6.43 5.22 -7.58
N ILE A 57 -6.58 4.05 -8.18
CA ILE A 57 -6.44 2.76 -7.49
C ILE A 57 -5.06 2.20 -7.80
N ARG A 58 -4.34 1.78 -6.76
CA ARG A 58 -3.08 1.05 -6.92
C ARG A 58 -2.87 0.14 -5.72
N LEU A 59 -2.09 -0.92 -5.92
CA LEU A 59 -1.51 -1.69 -4.83
C LEU A 59 -0.57 -0.82 -3.97
N PRO A 60 -0.42 -1.07 -2.66
CA PRO A 60 0.53 -0.39 -1.75
C PRO A 60 2.01 -0.77 -1.95
N VAL A 61 2.37 -1.28 -3.13
CA VAL A 61 3.59 -2.00 -3.57
C VAL A 61 4.92 -1.60 -2.90
N ILE A 62 5.69 -2.61 -2.47
CA ILE A 62 7.15 -2.66 -2.63
C ILE A 62 7.46 -3.53 -3.85
N GLN A 63 7.96 -2.87 -4.89
CA GLN A 63 8.46 -3.37 -6.16
C GLN A 63 7.85 -4.69 -6.66
N ASP A 64 7.02 -4.56 -7.69
CA ASP A 64 6.95 -5.45 -8.84
C ASP A 64 8.11 -6.50 -8.86
N THR A 65 7.91 -7.64 -8.21
CA THR A 65 8.55 -8.86 -8.69
C THR A 65 7.76 -9.24 -9.93
N ARG A 66 7.96 -8.52 -11.04
CA ARG A 66 7.92 -9.19 -12.34
C ARG A 66 8.92 -10.32 -12.21
N ARG A 67 8.42 -11.47 -11.78
CA ARG A 67 8.59 -12.73 -12.47
C ARG A 67 9.91 -12.74 -13.27
N ILE A 68 11.03 -13.02 -12.62
CA ILE A 68 12.09 -13.77 -13.30
C ILE A 68 11.67 -15.24 -13.22
N ASP A 69 10.55 -15.58 -13.85
CA ASP A 69 10.41 -16.89 -14.45
C ASP A 69 10.74 -16.67 -15.92
N SER A 70 12.03 -16.77 -16.28
CA SER A 70 12.49 -17.53 -17.45
C SER A 70 13.97 -17.35 -17.73
N VAL A 71 14.65 -18.50 -17.76
CA VAL A 71 15.81 -18.89 -18.57
C VAL A 71 17.18 -18.36 -18.15
N ALA A 72 17.89 -19.22 -17.42
CA ALA A 72 19.17 -19.77 -17.87
C ALA A 72 19.16 -21.28 -17.63
#